data_AF-A0A1V5C2G6-F1
#
_entry.id   AF-A0A1V5C2G6-F1
#
_cell.length_a   1.000
_cell.length_b   1.000
_cell.length_c   1.000
_cell.angle_alpha   90.00
_cell.angle_beta   90.00
_cell.angle_gamma   90.00
#
_symmetry.space_group_name_H-M   'P 1'
#
loop_
_entity.id
_entity.type
_entity.pdbx_description
1 polymer ?
#
loop_
_entity_poly.entity_id
_entity_poly.type
_entity_poly.pdbx_seq_one_letter_code
_entity_poly.pdbx_strand_id
1 'polypeptide(L)'
;MTGIYLLIDFGSTYTKIMAVDIAREVILGRAQALTTVDTDITIGLNKALSELLATCRIDEGHIEGKYASSSAAGGLKMAAIGLVPQLTVEAARRACLGAGAKVVCGYGFEIDEAIVAEIEAAKCDIILLCGGTDGGDKNVIVRNAGMLARSTINCPVLVAGNRVVNDKVRSIMEEAGKRVCVTKNVLPSIDALEVEPAQALIREIFIAHITKAKGLQKAQEFIGSPIVPTPKATLQAAALLADGMHNEPGIGSLVIVEVGGATTNIHSVGDSSPATSQTVVRGLPELRVKRTVEGDLGIRYNAPTIYDFIGGDVFFARLRAAAPSIDGQEYDAAQYIAYLSRNVGHVPTTDIEFNVDTVLAESAASIAVQRHAGTLRQEFTVVGEVMVQHGKNLVPTKNLIGTGGIFKYGLHPERILKSALFDAEAPWSLKPKNPQTYIDREYMLYGIGLLAEDFPVHALRIAKKYLAQTSLQP
;
A
#
# COMPACT_ATOMS: atom_id res chain seq x y z
N MET A 1 -33.94 -6.34 10.56
CA MET A 1 -32.49 -6.59 10.47
C MET A 1 -31.89 -5.71 11.55
N THR A 2 -31.10 -6.28 12.47
CA THR A 2 -30.41 -5.51 13.53
C THR A 2 -28.92 -5.87 13.40
N GLY A 3 -28.02 -4.92 13.60
CA GLY A 3 -26.58 -5.12 13.44
C GLY A 3 -26.02 -4.79 12.05
N ILE A 4 -26.58 -3.80 11.34
CA ILE A 4 -26.04 -3.36 10.04
C ILE A 4 -24.94 -2.32 10.25
N TYR A 5 -23.79 -2.55 9.62
CA TYR A 5 -22.66 -1.64 9.61
C TYR A 5 -22.33 -1.21 8.19
N LEU A 6 -21.99 0.07 8.03
CA LEU A 6 -21.52 0.62 6.76
C LEU A 6 -19.99 0.72 6.76
N LEU A 7 -19.37 0.14 5.75
CA LEU A 7 -17.93 0.17 5.52
C LEU A 7 -17.67 1.01 4.28
N ILE A 8 -16.96 2.12 4.45
CA ILE A 8 -16.80 3.14 3.41
C ILE A 8 -15.33 3.27 3.03
N ASP A 9 -15.03 3.27 1.75
CA ASP A 9 -13.69 3.57 1.23
C ASP A 9 -13.73 4.74 0.25
N PHE A 10 -13.13 5.85 0.66
CA PHE A 10 -12.86 7.00 -0.18
C PHE A 10 -11.62 6.74 -1.05
N GLY A 11 -11.79 5.95 -2.10
CA GLY A 11 -10.73 5.64 -3.06
C GLY A 11 -10.36 6.83 -3.95
N SER A 12 -9.15 6.85 -4.52
CA SER A 12 -8.72 7.93 -5.43
C SER A 12 -9.61 8.10 -6.67
N THR A 13 -10.27 7.03 -7.13
CA THR A 13 -11.18 7.06 -8.29
C THR A 13 -12.65 6.91 -7.88
N TYR A 14 -12.96 5.96 -6.98
CA TYR A 14 -14.32 5.62 -6.57
C TYR A 14 -14.48 5.62 -5.06
N THR A 15 -15.54 6.25 -4.58
CA THR A 15 -16.04 6.13 -3.22
C THR A 15 -16.93 4.91 -3.16
N LYS A 16 -16.55 3.94 -2.35
CA LYS A 16 -17.22 2.63 -2.24
C LYS A 16 -17.91 2.56 -0.88
N ILE A 17 -19.07 1.94 -0.85
CA ILE A 17 -19.79 1.65 0.37
C ILE A 17 -20.26 0.19 0.35
N MET A 18 -20.12 -0.48 1.48
CA MET A 18 -20.56 -1.84 1.70
C MET A 18 -21.40 -1.90 2.98
N ALA A 19 -22.57 -2.52 2.89
CA ALA A 19 -23.38 -2.85 4.06
C ALA A 19 -23.14 -4.30 4.48
N VAL A 20 -22.90 -4.49 5.77
CA VAL A 20 -22.65 -5.81 6.37
C VAL A 20 -23.59 -5.99 7.55
N ASP A 21 -24.22 -7.15 7.63
CA ASP A 21 -24.88 -7.62 8.85
C ASP A 21 -23.85 -8.44 9.64
N ILE A 22 -23.33 -7.85 10.72
CA ILE A 22 -22.25 -8.46 11.51
C ILE A 22 -22.76 -9.71 12.24
N ALA A 23 -23.97 -9.67 12.77
CA ALA A 23 -24.56 -10.78 13.53
C ALA A 23 -24.77 -12.02 12.65
N ARG A 24 -25.13 -11.83 11.38
CA ARG A 24 -25.33 -12.92 10.41
C ARG A 24 -24.08 -13.21 9.57
N GLU A 25 -23.02 -12.44 9.75
CA GLU A 25 -21.76 -12.56 9.02
C GLU A 25 -22.00 -12.57 7.50
N VAL A 26 -22.80 -11.61 6.99
CA VAL A 26 -23.14 -11.48 5.56
C VAL A 26 -22.94 -10.06 5.04
N ILE A 27 -22.45 -9.98 3.81
CA ILE A 27 -22.48 -8.74 3.01
C ILE A 27 -23.90 -8.60 2.46
N LEU A 28 -24.60 -7.54 2.85
CA LEU A 28 -25.96 -7.23 2.41
C LEU A 28 -25.97 -6.61 1.01
N GLY A 29 -24.93 -5.83 0.70
CA GLY A 29 -24.74 -5.25 -0.61
C GLY A 29 -23.68 -4.16 -0.64
N ARG A 30 -23.54 -3.56 -1.81
CA ARG A 30 -22.47 -2.63 -2.14
C ARG A 30 -22.94 -1.61 -3.17
N ALA A 31 -22.37 -0.42 -3.13
CA ALA A 31 -22.53 0.59 -4.17
C ALA A 31 -21.25 1.40 -4.30
N GLN A 32 -21.09 2.12 -5.40
CA GLN A 32 -19.96 3.01 -5.59
C GLN A 32 -20.33 4.20 -6.47
N ALA A 33 -19.69 5.34 -6.21
CA ALA A 33 -19.78 6.53 -7.06
C ALA A 33 -18.38 7.09 -7.31
N LEU A 34 -18.23 7.92 -8.34
CA LEU A 34 -16.99 8.66 -8.56
C LEU A 34 -16.64 9.49 -7.31
N THR A 35 -15.37 9.44 -6.92
CA THR A 35 -14.87 10.25 -5.81
C THR A 35 -14.81 11.71 -6.21
N THR A 36 -15.34 12.59 -5.37
CA THR A 36 -15.47 14.03 -5.62
C THR A 36 -14.56 14.87 -4.72
N VAL A 37 -13.33 14.40 -4.46
CA VAL A 37 -12.40 15.03 -3.50
C VAL A 37 -12.00 16.47 -3.88
N ASP A 38 -11.98 16.80 -5.17
CA ASP A 38 -11.61 18.14 -5.66
C ASP A 38 -12.67 19.21 -5.38
N THR A 39 -13.93 18.78 -5.21
CA THR A 39 -15.10 19.65 -4.97
C THR A 39 -15.62 19.48 -3.55
N ASP A 40 -16.33 18.39 -3.26
CA ASP A 40 -16.80 17.98 -1.92
C ASP A 40 -16.99 16.47 -1.92
N ILE A 41 -16.22 15.75 -1.09
CA ILE A 41 -16.23 14.29 -1.05
C ILE A 41 -17.59 13.69 -0.63
N THR A 42 -18.42 14.47 0.07
CA THR A 42 -19.75 14.02 0.49
C THR A 42 -20.71 13.81 -0.67
N ILE A 43 -20.46 14.43 -1.84
CA ILE A 43 -21.29 14.23 -3.03
C ILE A 43 -21.18 12.78 -3.53
N GLY A 44 -19.96 12.26 -3.66
CA GLY A 44 -19.71 10.85 -4.00
C GLY A 44 -20.27 9.90 -2.94
N LEU A 45 -20.06 10.22 -1.65
CA LEU A 45 -20.61 9.46 -0.53
C LEU A 45 -22.13 9.34 -0.60
N ASN A 46 -22.84 10.46 -0.72
CA ASN A 46 -24.30 10.50 -0.68
C ASN A 46 -24.91 9.77 -1.89
N LYS A 47 -24.27 9.86 -3.07
CA LYS A 47 -24.68 9.10 -4.26
C LYS A 47 -24.57 7.59 -4.02
N ALA A 48 -23.40 7.13 -3.56
CA ALA A 48 -23.18 5.72 -3.29
C ALA A 48 -24.08 5.19 -2.16
N LEU A 49 -24.28 5.99 -1.10
CA LEU A 49 -25.18 5.64 0.01
C LEU A 49 -26.63 5.51 -0.46
N SER A 50 -27.14 6.49 -1.22
CA SER A 50 -28.52 6.46 -1.73
C SER A 50 -28.76 5.23 -2.62
N GLU A 51 -27.80 4.92 -3.49
CA GLU A 51 -27.85 3.73 -4.36
C GLU A 51 -27.84 2.43 -3.54
N LEU A 52 -26.98 2.34 -2.52
CA LEU A 52 -26.91 1.17 -1.64
C LEU A 52 -28.22 0.92 -0.91
N LEU A 53 -28.76 1.96 -0.25
CA LEU A 53 -29.99 1.86 0.54
C LEU A 53 -31.17 1.47 -0.33
N ALA A 54 -31.31 2.07 -1.51
CA ALA A 54 -32.37 1.76 -2.46
C ALA A 54 -32.25 0.32 -3.00
N THR A 55 -31.06 -0.09 -3.44
CA THR A 55 -30.83 -1.40 -4.06
C THR A 55 -30.98 -2.53 -3.04
N CYS A 56 -30.46 -2.33 -1.83
CA CYS A 56 -30.46 -3.36 -0.79
C CYS A 56 -31.71 -3.31 0.12
N ARG A 57 -32.58 -2.32 -0.08
CA ARG A 57 -33.77 -2.06 0.75
C ARG A 57 -33.43 -1.98 2.24
N ILE A 58 -32.34 -1.28 2.55
CA ILE A 58 -31.86 -1.08 3.91
C ILE A 58 -32.55 0.16 4.47
N ASP A 59 -33.20 -0.02 5.62
CA ASP A 59 -33.69 1.09 6.43
C ASP A 59 -32.52 1.70 7.21
N GLU A 60 -32.36 3.03 7.11
CA GLU A 60 -31.32 3.75 7.84
C GLU A 60 -31.44 3.58 9.35
N GLY A 61 -32.65 3.37 9.88
CA GLY A 61 -32.88 3.15 11.31
C GLY A 61 -32.26 1.86 11.85
N HIS A 62 -31.83 0.94 10.99
CA HIS A 62 -31.15 -0.31 11.38
C HIS A 62 -29.62 -0.24 11.30
N ILE A 63 -29.05 0.90 10.90
CA ILE A 63 -27.60 1.11 10.83
C ILE A 63 -27.07 1.42 12.22
N GLU A 64 -26.23 0.55 12.77
CA GLU A 64 -25.70 0.66 14.13
C GLU A 64 -24.32 1.32 14.19
N GLY A 65 -23.56 1.26 13.09
CA GLY A 65 -22.22 1.86 13.04
C GLY A 65 -21.71 2.06 11.63
N LYS A 66 -20.70 2.91 11.51
CA LYS A 66 -20.06 3.25 10.24
C LYS A 66 -18.56 3.35 10.46
N TYR A 67 -17.80 2.81 9.52
CA TYR A 67 -16.36 2.90 9.50
C TYR A 67 -15.91 3.38 8.13
N ALA A 68 -14.82 4.16 8.10
CA ALA A 68 -14.32 4.69 6.85
C ALA A 68 -12.79 4.60 6.72
N SER A 69 -12.36 4.34 5.50
CA SER A 69 -10.99 4.53 5.06
C SER A 69 -10.88 5.55 3.92
N SER A 70 -9.70 6.15 3.74
CA SER A 70 -9.46 7.08 2.64
C SER A 70 -8.06 6.97 2.01
N SER A 71 -8.04 7.07 0.68
CA SER A 71 -6.84 7.27 -0.16
C SER A 71 -7.02 8.43 -1.16
N ALA A 72 -8.18 9.08 -1.20
CA ALA A 72 -8.51 10.14 -2.14
C ALA A 72 -7.80 11.48 -1.88
N ALA A 73 -7.33 11.74 -0.66
CA ALA A 73 -6.67 13.00 -0.29
C ALA A 73 -5.18 13.08 -0.75
N GLY A 74 -4.80 12.38 -1.82
CA GLY A 74 -3.45 12.45 -2.41
C GLY A 74 -2.35 11.67 -1.69
N GLY A 75 -2.67 11.02 -0.56
CA GLY A 75 -1.72 10.32 0.30
C GLY A 75 -0.73 11.28 0.98
N LEU A 76 -0.30 10.94 2.20
CA LEU A 76 0.64 11.77 2.95
C LEU A 76 2.02 11.77 2.27
N LYS A 77 2.45 12.90 1.71
CA LYS A 77 3.77 13.04 1.09
C LYS A 77 4.84 13.20 2.17
N MET A 78 5.84 12.32 2.15
CA MET A 78 6.91 12.35 3.15
C MET A 78 8.30 12.38 2.52
N ALA A 79 9.20 13.13 3.15
CA ALA A 79 10.64 12.97 2.93
C ALA A 79 11.24 12.06 4.02
N ALA A 80 12.08 11.11 3.62
CA ALA A 80 12.82 10.24 4.53
C ALA A 80 14.30 10.64 4.53
N ILE A 81 14.80 11.14 5.66
CA ILE A 81 16.19 11.57 5.81
C ILE A 81 16.88 10.63 6.79
N GLY A 82 18.08 10.17 6.48
CA GLY A 82 18.85 9.27 7.32
C GLY A 82 20.35 9.46 7.17
N LEU A 83 21.12 8.65 7.88
CA LEU A 83 22.59 8.68 7.83
C LEU A 83 23.15 7.93 6.62
N VAL A 84 22.75 6.67 6.41
CA VAL A 84 23.27 5.81 5.35
C VAL A 84 22.11 5.40 4.45
N PRO A 85 22.18 5.63 3.12
CA PRO A 85 21.10 5.32 2.18
C PRO A 85 20.56 3.89 2.29
N GLN A 86 21.45 2.90 2.39
CA GLN A 86 21.07 1.48 2.42
C GLN A 86 20.63 0.97 3.80
N LEU A 87 20.73 1.80 4.85
CA LEU A 87 20.38 1.44 6.22
C LEU A 87 19.30 2.37 6.77
N THR A 88 19.68 3.49 7.38
CA THR A 88 18.75 4.34 8.13
C THR A 88 17.77 5.09 7.23
N VAL A 89 18.15 5.41 5.98
CA VAL A 89 17.18 5.96 5.00
C VAL A 89 16.18 4.89 4.60
N GLU A 90 16.63 3.67 4.31
CA GLU A 90 15.75 2.56 3.96
C GLU A 90 14.81 2.17 5.14
N ALA A 91 15.30 2.21 6.39
CA ALA A 91 14.48 2.04 7.58
C ALA A 91 13.39 3.12 7.69
N ALA A 92 13.75 4.38 7.42
CA ALA A 92 12.79 5.48 7.37
C ALA A 92 11.76 5.30 6.25
N ARG A 93 12.18 4.88 5.04
CA ARG A 93 11.27 4.57 3.93
C ARG A 93 10.28 3.46 4.31
N ARG A 94 10.75 2.38 4.93
CA ARG A 94 9.90 1.29 5.42
C ARG A 94 8.89 1.76 6.47
N ALA A 95 9.29 2.65 7.38
CA ALA A 95 8.37 3.28 8.33
C ALA A 95 7.29 4.11 7.61
N CYS A 96 7.67 5.01 6.71
CA CYS A 96 6.72 5.82 5.95
C CYS A 96 5.72 4.96 5.14
N LEU A 97 6.22 3.96 4.42
CA LEU A 97 5.38 3.07 3.60
C LEU A 97 4.46 2.21 4.46
N GLY A 98 4.94 1.66 5.58
CA GLY A 98 4.08 0.90 6.52
C GLY A 98 2.98 1.76 7.15
N ALA A 99 3.21 3.05 7.32
CA ALA A 99 2.23 3.99 7.87
C ALA A 99 1.11 4.40 6.90
N GLY A 100 1.19 4.03 5.61
CA GLY A 100 0.23 4.51 4.61
C GLY A 100 0.73 5.67 3.74
N ALA A 101 1.94 6.18 3.96
CA ALA A 101 2.44 7.40 3.32
C ALA A 101 3.09 7.14 1.94
N LYS A 102 3.22 8.21 1.15
CA LYS A 102 3.97 8.27 -0.11
C LYS A 102 5.33 8.92 0.14
N VAL A 103 6.41 8.17 0.00
CA VAL A 103 7.76 8.74 0.08
C VAL A 103 8.08 9.45 -1.23
N VAL A 104 8.20 10.78 -1.19
CA VAL A 104 8.49 11.61 -2.36
C VAL A 104 9.97 11.94 -2.49
N CYS A 105 10.71 11.94 -1.38
CA CYS A 105 12.15 12.21 -1.34
C CYS A 105 12.84 11.30 -0.33
N GLY A 106 14.10 10.95 -0.60
CA GLY A 106 14.92 10.13 0.30
C GLY A 106 16.38 10.55 0.24
N TYR A 107 16.96 10.99 1.36
CA TYR A 107 18.33 11.50 1.41
C TYR A 107 19.12 10.85 2.54
N GLY A 108 20.34 10.43 2.21
CA GLY A 108 21.34 9.98 3.17
C GLY A 108 22.40 11.03 3.43
N PHE A 109 23.24 10.78 4.43
CA PHE A 109 24.35 11.64 4.81
C PHE A 109 23.91 13.05 5.22
N GLU A 110 24.86 13.99 5.18
CA GLU A 110 24.58 15.40 5.46
C GLU A 110 23.83 16.01 4.29
N ILE A 111 22.71 16.68 4.57
CA ILE A 111 21.97 17.45 3.56
C ILE A 111 22.60 18.83 3.38
N ASP A 112 22.57 19.35 2.16
CA ASP A 112 23.02 20.68 1.80
C ASP A 112 21.85 21.57 1.36
N GLU A 113 22.15 22.80 0.93
CA GLU A 113 21.13 23.78 0.52
C GLU A 113 20.36 23.33 -0.73
N ALA A 114 21.01 22.60 -1.64
CA ALA A 114 20.36 22.07 -2.84
C ALA A 114 19.32 21.00 -2.46
N ILE A 115 19.68 20.07 -1.58
CA ILE A 115 18.75 19.05 -1.06
C ILE A 115 17.60 19.70 -0.30
N VAL A 116 17.86 20.73 0.50
CA VAL A 116 16.79 21.47 1.21
C VAL A 116 15.81 22.09 0.20
N ALA A 117 16.31 22.71 -0.87
CA ALA A 117 15.46 23.29 -1.92
C ALA A 117 14.62 22.21 -2.65
N GLU A 118 15.16 21.01 -2.87
CA GLU A 118 14.39 19.88 -3.42
C GLU A 118 13.25 19.46 -2.49
N ILE A 119 13.51 19.38 -1.17
CA ILE A 119 12.48 19.04 -0.17
C ILE A 119 11.39 20.12 -0.12
N GLU A 120 11.77 21.39 -0.22
CA GLU A 120 10.84 22.53 -0.31
C GLU A 120 9.96 22.42 -1.57
N ALA A 121 10.56 22.14 -2.72
CA ALA A 121 9.85 21.98 -3.99
C ALA A 121 8.88 20.79 -3.99
N ALA A 122 9.24 19.70 -3.30
CA ALA A 122 8.41 18.50 -3.19
C ALA A 122 7.12 18.70 -2.40
N LYS A 123 7.01 19.79 -1.61
CA LYS A 123 5.84 20.12 -0.77
C LYS A 123 5.43 18.94 0.12
N CYS A 124 6.37 18.47 0.93
CA CYS A 124 6.14 17.35 1.85
C CYS A 124 5.18 17.75 2.98
N ASP A 125 4.31 16.80 3.37
CA ASP A 125 3.37 16.95 4.48
C ASP A 125 4.02 16.62 5.83
N ILE A 126 5.05 15.76 5.84
CA ILE A 126 5.89 15.41 7.01
C ILE A 126 7.32 15.11 6.56
N ILE A 127 8.31 15.43 7.39
CA ILE A 127 9.68 14.91 7.26
C ILE A 127 9.93 13.86 8.34
N LEU A 128 10.37 12.67 7.96
CA LEU A 128 10.93 11.69 8.90
C LEU A 128 12.44 11.86 8.92
N LEU A 129 12.95 12.45 10.01
CA LEU A 129 14.36 12.64 10.27
C LEU A 129 14.88 11.50 11.16
N CYS A 130 15.62 10.58 10.53
CA CYS A 130 16.36 9.52 11.18
C CYS A 130 17.86 9.83 11.19
N GLY A 131 18.64 8.94 11.79
CA GLY A 131 20.08 9.10 11.94
C GLY A 131 20.69 7.83 12.51
N GLY A 132 21.92 7.90 13.02
CA GLY A 132 22.64 6.75 13.55
C GLY A 132 21.85 5.83 14.49
N THR A 133 22.38 4.63 14.70
CA THR A 133 21.90 3.71 15.73
C THR A 133 21.98 4.36 17.12
N ASP A 134 21.31 3.77 18.09
CA ASP A 134 21.34 4.29 19.46
C ASP A 134 22.76 4.18 20.05
N GLY A 135 23.33 5.32 20.43
CA GLY A 135 24.73 5.41 20.86
C GLY A 135 25.75 5.50 19.72
N GLY A 136 25.31 5.40 18.46
CA GLY A 136 26.12 5.57 17.26
C GLY A 136 26.33 7.03 16.86
N ASP A 137 26.33 7.32 15.56
CA ASP A 137 26.54 8.68 15.05
C ASP A 137 25.49 9.67 15.60
N LYS A 138 25.99 10.84 15.99
CA LYS A 138 25.23 11.95 16.57
C LYS A 138 25.28 13.19 15.70
N ASN A 139 26.28 13.29 14.83
CA ASN A 139 26.67 14.55 14.20
C ASN A 139 25.78 14.86 13.00
N VAL A 140 25.54 13.87 12.14
CA VAL A 140 24.82 14.10 10.88
C VAL A 140 23.36 14.48 11.14
N ILE A 141 22.68 13.78 12.06
CA ILE A 141 21.28 14.10 12.38
C ILE A 141 21.14 15.51 12.98
N VAL A 142 22.09 15.93 13.83
CA VAL A 142 22.12 17.27 14.42
C VAL A 142 22.38 18.34 13.36
N ARG A 143 23.32 18.08 12.42
CA ARG A 143 23.60 18.99 11.31
C ARG A 143 22.39 19.12 10.38
N ASN A 144 21.77 18.00 10.00
CA ASN A 144 20.58 17.97 9.15
C ASN A 144 19.41 18.69 9.81
N ALA A 145 19.21 18.50 11.12
CA ALA A 145 18.23 19.27 11.90
C ALA A 145 18.49 20.78 11.80
N GLY A 146 19.75 21.21 11.89
CA GLY A 146 20.13 22.61 11.72
C GLY A 146 19.85 23.16 10.31
N MET A 147 20.07 22.36 9.26
CA MET A 147 19.72 22.75 7.88
C MET A 147 18.21 22.92 7.72
N LEU A 148 17.43 21.94 8.21
CA LEU A 148 15.96 22.01 8.18
C LEU A 148 15.41 23.16 9.02
N ALA A 149 16.00 23.45 10.18
CA ALA A 149 15.61 24.56 11.05
C ALA A 149 15.72 25.92 10.33
N ARG A 150 16.76 26.11 9.50
CA ARG A 150 16.98 27.34 8.71
C ARG A 150 16.16 27.42 7.41
N SER A 151 15.52 26.33 7.01
CA SER A 151 14.74 26.27 5.76
C SER A 151 13.36 26.95 5.89
N THR A 152 12.67 27.10 4.76
CA THR A 152 11.27 27.57 4.72
C THR A 152 10.25 26.45 4.95
N ILE A 153 10.71 25.22 5.16
CA ILE A 153 9.84 24.04 5.33
C ILE A 153 9.04 24.15 6.63
N ASN A 154 7.70 24.08 6.54
CA ASN A 154 6.79 24.28 7.69
C ASN A 154 5.96 23.04 8.07
N CYS A 155 6.23 21.90 7.43
CA CYS A 155 5.61 20.64 7.80
C CYS A 155 6.18 20.10 9.13
N PRO A 156 5.44 19.28 9.87
CA PRO A 156 5.96 18.62 11.07
C PRO A 156 7.18 17.75 10.74
N VAL A 157 8.16 17.75 11.65
CA VAL A 157 9.34 16.88 11.57
C VAL A 157 9.25 15.81 12.65
N LEU A 158 9.19 14.56 12.22
CA LEU A 158 9.23 13.39 13.07
C LEU A 158 10.68 12.94 13.23
N VAL A 159 11.20 13.00 14.45
CA VAL A 159 12.55 12.57 14.80
C VAL A 159 12.51 11.15 15.34
N ALA A 160 13.15 10.23 14.63
CA ALA A 160 13.18 8.80 14.93
C ALA A 160 14.59 8.22 14.72
N GLY A 161 15.60 8.93 15.23
CA GLY A 161 17.01 8.56 15.16
C GLY A 161 17.63 8.33 16.53
N ASN A 162 18.96 8.44 16.60
CA ASN A 162 19.77 8.20 17.80
C ASN A 162 19.20 8.89 19.05
N ARG A 163 18.73 8.08 20.01
CA ARG A 163 18.06 8.58 21.23
C ARG A 163 18.86 9.64 22.00
N VAL A 164 20.19 9.58 21.93
CA VAL A 164 21.10 10.45 22.71
C VAL A 164 21.02 11.92 22.28
N VAL A 165 20.58 12.20 21.06
CA VAL A 165 20.51 13.57 20.51
C VAL A 165 19.10 14.04 20.21
N ASN A 166 18.08 13.25 20.52
CA ASN A 166 16.68 13.60 20.23
C ASN A 166 16.27 14.94 20.87
N ASP A 167 16.62 15.15 22.15
CA ASP A 167 16.30 16.41 22.84
C ASP A 167 17.02 17.60 22.21
N LYS A 168 18.29 17.44 21.87
CA LYS A 168 19.09 18.48 21.18
C LYS A 168 18.52 18.82 19.81
N VAL A 169 18.17 17.81 19.01
CA VAL A 169 17.55 17.98 17.69
C VAL A 169 16.20 18.70 17.83
N ARG A 170 15.38 18.29 18.79
CA ARG A 170 14.11 18.96 19.09
C ARG A 170 14.32 20.43 19.41
N SER A 171 15.22 20.77 20.34
CA SER A 171 15.49 22.15 20.72
C SER A 171 15.93 23.01 19.52
N ILE A 172 16.87 22.53 18.71
CA ILE A 172 17.36 23.25 17.51
C ILE A 172 16.21 23.63 16.56
N MET A 173 15.25 22.73 16.38
CA MET A 173 14.17 22.91 15.42
C MET A 173 13.00 23.71 16.01
N GLU A 174 12.64 23.48 17.28
CA GLU A 174 11.59 24.22 17.98
C GLU A 174 11.97 25.68 18.22
N GLU A 175 13.23 25.96 18.55
CA GLU A 175 13.77 27.34 18.64
C GLU A 175 13.65 28.10 17.31
N ALA A 176 13.71 27.38 16.18
CA ALA A 176 13.47 27.93 14.85
C ALA A 176 11.99 27.94 14.43
N GLY A 177 11.07 27.66 15.35
CA GLY A 177 9.62 27.68 15.12
C GLY A 177 9.08 26.47 14.35
N LYS A 178 9.85 25.38 14.23
CA LYS A 178 9.38 24.14 13.57
C LYS A 178 8.56 23.29 14.56
N ARG A 179 7.59 22.56 14.03
CA ARG A 179 6.82 21.57 14.81
C ARG A 179 7.57 20.24 14.81
N VAL A 180 7.95 19.75 15.99
CA VAL A 180 8.74 18.53 16.13
C VAL A 180 7.99 17.49 16.94
N CYS A 181 7.98 16.25 16.49
CA CYS A 181 7.52 15.10 17.27
C CYS A 181 8.69 14.11 17.38
N VAL A 182 8.91 13.53 18.55
CA VAL A 182 10.01 12.57 18.77
C VAL A 182 9.39 11.21 19.05
N THR A 183 9.98 10.16 18.48
CA THR A 183 9.60 8.77 18.72
C THR A 183 10.85 7.89 18.90
N LYS A 184 10.65 6.60 19.08
CA LYS A 184 11.76 5.63 19.15
C LYS A 184 12.55 5.62 17.83
N ASN A 185 13.82 5.25 17.91
CA ASN A 185 14.67 5.09 16.74
C ASN A 185 14.07 4.02 15.81
N VAL A 186 13.99 4.28 14.50
CA VAL A 186 13.53 3.25 13.54
C VAL A 186 14.56 2.14 13.34
N LEU A 187 15.84 2.42 13.60
CA LEU A 187 16.95 1.47 13.49
C LEU A 187 17.88 1.61 14.71
N PRO A 188 17.43 1.20 15.92
CA PRO A 188 18.21 1.32 17.15
C PRO A 188 19.55 0.57 17.09
N SER A 189 19.62 -0.55 16.37
CA SER A 189 20.85 -1.26 16.01
C SER A 189 20.75 -1.78 14.56
N ILE A 190 21.86 -2.20 13.96
CA ILE A 190 21.88 -2.67 12.56
C ILE A 190 20.93 -3.86 12.35
N ASP A 191 20.76 -4.70 13.37
CA ASP A 191 19.96 -5.92 13.31
C ASP A 191 18.54 -5.75 13.87
N ALA A 192 18.16 -4.55 14.33
CA ALA A 192 16.86 -4.29 14.95
C ALA A 192 16.14 -3.13 14.25
N LEU A 193 15.05 -3.45 13.55
CA LEU A 193 14.19 -2.49 12.87
C LEU A 193 12.90 -2.27 13.68
N GLU A 194 12.70 -1.08 14.23
CA GLU A 194 11.57 -0.71 15.11
C GLU A 194 10.70 0.40 14.49
N VAL A 195 9.90 0.05 13.49
CA VAL A 195 9.13 1.05 12.72
C VAL A 195 7.77 1.40 13.33
N GLU A 196 7.16 0.51 14.13
CA GLU A 196 5.79 0.70 14.63
C GLU A 196 5.54 2.02 15.39
N PRO A 197 6.44 2.46 16.29
CA PRO A 197 6.26 3.73 17.00
C PRO A 197 6.25 4.94 16.06
N ALA A 198 7.10 4.93 15.03
CA ALA A 198 7.12 5.97 14.01
C ALA A 198 5.86 5.90 13.13
N GLN A 199 5.44 4.70 12.74
CA GLN A 199 4.22 4.52 11.95
C GLN A 199 2.96 5.00 12.67
N ALA A 200 2.82 4.71 13.96
CA ALA A 200 1.69 5.18 14.77
C ALA A 200 1.58 6.71 14.75
N LEU A 201 2.70 7.38 14.99
CA LEU A 201 2.75 8.84 15.02
C LEU A 201 2.56 9.48 13.63
N ILE A 202 3.08 8.85 12.57
CA ILE A 202 2.79 9.27 11.19
C ILE A 202 1.28 9.18 10.92
N ARG A 203 0.62 8.10 11.36
CA ARG A 203 -0.83 7.91 11.19
C ARG A 203 -1.63 8.98 11.95
N GLU A 204 -1.24 9.31 13.17
CA GLU A 204 -1.86 10.37 13.97
C GLU A 204 -1.76 11.74 13.26
N ILE A 205 -0.56 12.10 12.79
CA ILE A 205 -0.35 13.36 12.06
C ILE A 205 -1.14 13.34 10.74
N PHE A 206 -1.21 12.20 10.07
CA PHE A 206 -1.97 12.06 8.82
C PHE A 206 -3.45 12.27 9.05
N ILE A 207 -4.07 11.66 10.08
CA ILE A 207 -5.49 11.88 10.42
C ILE A 207 -5.75 13.38 10.68
N ALA A 208 -4.88 14.03 11.44
CA ALA A 208 -4.98 15.47 11.69
C ALA A 208 -4.84 16.32 10.40
N HIS A 209 -4.12 15.84 9.39
CA HIS A 209 -3.94 16.53 8.11
C HIS A 209 -5.08 16.24 7.11
N ILE A 210 -5.56 14.99 7.07
CA ILE A 210 -6.61 14.48 6.20
C ILE A 210 -7.89 15.32 6.33
N THR A 211 -8.26 15.70 7.55
CA THR A 211 -9.46 16.52 7.85
C THR A 211 -9.51 17.85 7.09
N LYS A 212 -8.40 18.33 6.51
CA LYS A 212 -8.34 19.56 5.70
C LYS A 212 -8.84 19.39 4.26
N ALA A 213 -9.05 18.17 3.77
CA ALA A 213 -9.61 17.93 2.43
C ALA A 213 -11.08 18.37 2.36
N LYS A 214 -11.50 18.91 1.19
CA LYS A 214 -12.83 19.52 1.03
C LYS A 214 -13.94 18.52 1.28
N GLY A 215 -14.77 18.81 2.29
CA GLY A 215 -15.91 17.98 2.68
C GLY A 215 -15.57 16.77 3.56
N LEU A 216 -14.28 16.51 3.83
CA LEU A 216 -13.91 15.31 4.59
C LEU A 216 -14.22 15.43 6.08
N GLN A 217 -14.18 16.64 6.64
CA GLN A 217 -14.70 16.90 7.99
C GLN A 217 -16.19 16.52 8.10
N LYS A 218 -17.03 16.96 7.15
CA LYS A 218 -18.45 16.59 7.09
C LYS A 218 -18.64 15.08 6.94
N ALA A 219 -17.80 14.44 6.11
CA ALA A 219 -17.81 13.00 5.97
C ALA A 219 -17.47 12.32 7.30
N GLN A 220 -16.44 12.77 8.01
CA GLN A 220 -16.07 12.23 9.32
C GLN A 220 -17.18 12.43 10.37
N GLU A 221 -17.88 13.57 10.35
CA GLU A 221 -19.06 13.82 11.19
C GLU A 221 -20.18 12.82 10.89
N PHE A 222 -20.43 12.49 9.62
CA PHE A 222 -21.41 11.48 9.22
C PHE A 222 -21.02 10.05 9.65
N ILE A 223 -19.73 9.72 9.57
CA ILE A 223 -19.18 8.41 9.96
C ILE A 223 -19.24 8.23 11.48
N GLY A 224 -18.89 9.27 12.25
CA GLY A 224 -18.83 9.22 13.71
C GLY A 224 -17.57 8.56 14.28
N SER A 225 -16.66 8.07 13.44
CA SER A 225 -15.38 7.47 13.81
C SER A 225 -14.22 8.08 13.00
N PRO A 226 -12.96 7.97 13.48
CA PRO A 226 -11.80 8.42 12.70
C PRO A 226 -11.71 7.70 11.35
N ILE A 227 -11.42 8.46 10.30
CA ILE A 227 -11.13 7.91 8.97
C ILE A 227 -9.69 7.39 8.95
N VAL A 228 -9.50 6.11 8.69
CA VAL A 228 -8.17 5.50 8.60
C VAL A 228 -7.63 5.52 7.17
N PRO A 229 -6.32 5.36 6.95
CA PRO A 229 -5.80 5.19 5.59
C PRO A 229 -6.30 3.88 4.97
N THR A 230 -6.80 3.88 3.71
CA THR A 230 -7.22 2.65 3.01
C THR A 230 -6.17 1.54 3.07
N PRO A 231 -4.87 1.84 2.84
CA PRO A 231 -3.88 0.77 2.88
C PRO A 231 -3.61 0.23 4.29
N LYS A 232 -3.88 1.02 5.34
CA LYS A 232 -3.84 0.53 6.72
C LYS A 232 -4.95 -0.50 6.94
N ALA A 233 -6.16 -0.20 6.49
CA ALA A 233 -7.28 -1.13 6.58
C ALA A 233 -6.97 -2.44 5.85
N THR A 234 -6.49 -2.38 4.60
CA THR A 234 -6.11 -3.61 3.87
C THR A 234 -4.98 -4.38 4.58
N LEU A 235 -3.99 -3.70 5.18
CA LEU A 235 -2.94 -4.36 5.95
C LEU A 235 -3.47 -5.01 7.25
N GLN A 236 -4.43 -4.38 7.92
CA GLN A 236 -5.12 -4.97 9.08
C GLN A 236 -5.90 -6.22 8.69
N ALA A 237 -6.60 -6.20 7.54
CA ALA A 237 -7.27 -7.38 7.00
C ALA A 237 -6.27 -8.50 6.68
N ALA A 238 -5.11 -8.15 6.09
CA ALA A 238 -4.04 -9.09 5.79
C ALA A 238 -3.54 -9.81 7.06
N ALA A 239 -3.25 -9.04 8.12
CA ALA A 239 -2.78 -9.58 9.39
C ALA A 239 -3.84 -10.48 10.04
N LEU A 240 -5.10 -10.00 10.10
CA LEU A 240 -6.21 -10.77 10.67
C LEU A 240 -6.45 -12.09 9.93
N LEU A 241 -6.44 -12.08 8.59
CA LEU A 241 -6.59 -13.28 7.77
C LEU A 241 -5.46 -14.28 8.00
N ALA A 242 -4.22 -13.81 8.08
CA ALA A 242 -3.06 -14.68 8.23
C ALA A 242 -3.00 -15.32 9.64
N ASP A 243 -3.25 -14.51 10.66
CA ASP A 243 -2.97 -14.85 12.07
C ASP A 243 -4.17 -15.48 12.76
N GLY A 244 -5.38 -15.10 12.33
CA GLY A 244 -6.61 -15.46 13.03
C GLY A 244 -6.90 -14.54 14.20
N MET A 245 -7.95 -14.85 14.96
CA MET A 245 -8.27 -14.17 16.21
C MET A 245 -8.98 -15.10 17.19
N HIS A 246 -8.55 -15.11 18.45
CA HIS A 246 -9.13 -15.93 19.51
C HIS A 246 -9.21 -17.42 19.09
N ASN A 247 -10.44 -17.95 18.97
CA ASN A 247 -10.70 -19.33 18.60
C ASN A 247 -10.94 -19.53 17.09
N GLU A 248 -10.84 -18.47 16.28
CA GLU A 248 -10.99 -18.53 14.83
C GLU A 248 -9.59 -18.52 14.17
N PRO A 249 -9.09 -19.66 13.64
CA PRO A 249 -7.72 -19.77 13.15
C PRO A 249 -7.51 -18.93 11.88
N GLY A 250 -6.31 -18.41 11.65
CA GLY A 250 -5.97 -17.78 10.38
C GLY A 250 -5.84 -18.79 9.23
N ILE A 251 -5.63 -18.29 8.01
CA ILE A 251 -5.33 -19.10 6.81
C ILE A 251 -3.81 -19.32 6.60
N GLY A 252 -2.98 -18.75 7.49
CA GLY A 252 -1.52 -18.81 7.40
C GLY A 252 -0.92 -17.72 6.51
N SER A 253 0.37 -17.85 6.21
CA SER A 253 1.11 -16.82 5.48
C SER A 253 0.47 -16.46 4.14
N LEU A 254 0.44 -15.17 3.84
CA LEU A 254 -0.24 -14.66 2.66
C LEU A 254 0.47 -13.46 2.03
N VAL A 255 0.18 -13.27 0.75
CA VAL A 255 0.46 -12.06 -0.01
C VAL A 255 -0.85 -11.57 -0.62
N ILE A 256 -1.18 -10.29 -0.42
CA ILE A 256 -2.28 -9.60 -1.11
C ILE A 256 -1.69 -8.69 -2.17
N VAL A 257 -2.18 -8.85 -3.39
CA VAL A 257 -1.91 -7.99 -4.55
C VAL A 257 -3.12 -7.09 -4.75
N GLU A 258 -2.96 -5.81 -4.43
CA GLU A 258 -4.01 -4.80 -4.53
C GLU A 258 -3.70 -3.83 -5.68
N VAL A 259 -4.30 -4.08 -6.84
CA VAL A 259 -4.12 -3.24 -8.03
C VAL A 259 -5.21 -2.17 -8.09
N GLY A 260 -4.79 -0.91 -7.98
CA GLY A 260 -5.65 0.26 -8.07
C GLY A 260 -5.36 1.12 -9.30
N GLY A 261 -6.19 2.15 -9.50
CA GLY A 261 -6.00 3.11 -10.60
C GLY A 261 -4.75 3.99 -10.44
N ALA A 262 -4.35 4.30 -9.20
CA ALA A 262 -3.21 5.19 -8.91
C ALA A 262 -1.98 4.47 -8.33
N THR A 263 -2.16 3.29 -7.74
CA THR A 263 -1.09 2.58 -7.05
C THR A 263 -1.33 1.08 -7.14
N THR A 264 -0.26 0.28 -7.14
CA THR A 264 -0.33 -1.14 -6.78
C THR A 264 0.29 -1.33 -5.39
N ASN A 265 -0.47 -1.94 -4.47
CA ASN A 265 -0.02 -2.21 -3.10
C ASN A 265 0.20 -3.70 -2.93
N ILE A 266 1.35 -4.08 -2.36
CA ILE A 266 1.63 -5.46 -1.98
C ILE A 266 1.70 -5.54 -0.47
N HIS A 267 0.87 -6.39 0.13
CA HIS A 267 0.87 -6.66 1.56
C HIS A 267 1.28 -8.11 1.78
N SER A 268 2.28 -8.37 2.62
CA SER A 268 2.68 -9.74 2.96
C SER A 268 2.69 -9.95 4.47
N VAL A 269 2.16 -11.10 4.88
CA VAL A 269 2.15 -11.54 6.27
C VAL A 269 2.75 -12.93 6.33
N GLY A 270 3.87 -13.05 7.03
CA GLY A 270 4.59 -14.29 7.17
C GLY A 270 6.02 -14.05 7.64
N ASP A 271 6.55 -15.04 8.35
CA ASP A 271 7.91 -15.00 8.85
C ASP A 271 8.90 -15.06 7.68
N SER A 272 9.95 -14.23 7.74
CA SER A 272 10.99 -14.21 6.71
C SER A 272 12.09 -15.19 7.07
N SER A 273 12.03 -16.42 6.53
CA SER A 273 13.12 -17.39 6.65
C SER A 273 14.11 -17.26 5.48
N PRO A 274 15.42 -17.52 5.70
CA PRO A 274 16.37 -17.68 4.60
C PRO A 274 15.87 -18.72 3.58
N ALA A 275 16.23 -18.57 2.31
CA ALA A 275 15.82 -19.51 1.26
C ALA A 275 16.30 -20.95 1.53
N THR A 276 17.51 -21.09 2.08
CA THR A 276 18.07 -22.36 2.59
C THR A 276 18.82 -22.09 3.90
N SER A 277 19.12 -23.14 4.68
CA SER A 277 19.90 -23.02 5.92
C SER A 277 21.31 -22.45 5.73
N GLN A 278 21.87 -22.55 4.52
CA GLN A 278 23.19 -22.04 4.15
C GLN A 278 23.14 -20.63 3.53
N THR A 279 21.94 -20.06 3.37
CA THR A 279 21.77 -18.74 2.76
C THR A 279 22.18 -17.64 3.74
N VAL A 280 23.07 -16.76 3.31
CA VAL A 280 23.45 -15.56 4.05
C VAL A 280 22.45 -14.45 3.73
N VAL A 281 21.75 -13.94 4.75
CA VAL A 281 20.84 -12.81 4.58
C VAL A 281 21.61 -11.50 4.74
N ARG A 282 21.46 -10.59 3.77
CA ARG A 282 22.06 -9.25 3.78
C ARG A 282 21.01 -8.16 3.65
N GLY A 283 21.29 -7.02 4.30
CA GLY A 283 20.41 -5.86 4.33
C GLY A 283 19.61 -5.79 5.63
N LEU A 284 18.65 -4.86 5.68
CA LEU A 284 17.81 -4.68 6.86
C LEU A 284 16.93 -5.90 7.12
N PRO A 285 16.66 -6.23 8.40
CA PRO A 285 15.73 -7.30 8.74
C PRO A 285 14.34 -7.01 8.15
N GLU A 286 13.71 -8.07 7.63
CA GLU A 286 12.40 -7.98 7.00
C GLU A 286 11.28 -8.13 8.03
N LEU A 287 10.27 -7.28 7.92
CA LEU A 287 9.12 -7.29 8.81
C LEU A 287 8.18 -8.45 8.46
N ARG A 288 7.63 -9.09 9.49
CA ARG A 288 6.63 -10.13 9.35
C ARG A 288 5.40 -9.63 8.60
N VAL A 289 4.85 -8.50 9.03
CA VAL A 289 3.81 -7.74 8.36
C VAL A 289 4.49 -6.64 7.56
N LYS A 290 4.50 -6.77 6.23
CA LYS A 290 5.20 -5.85 5.33
C LYS A 290 4.25 -5.33 4.29
N ARG A 291 4.39 -4.04 3.97
CA ARG A 291 3.70 -3.39 2.86
C ARG A 291 4.71 -2.67 1.98
N THR A 292 4.52 -2.73 0.66
CA THR A 292 5.12 -1.80 -0.29
C THR A 292 4.04 -1.12 -1.13
N VAL A 293 4.38 0.05 -1.67
CA VAL A 293 3.47 0.90 -2.44
C VAL A 293 4.17 1.32 -3.71
N GLU A 294 3.66 0.84 -4.82
CA GLU A 294 4.18 1.17 -6.13
C GLU A 294 3.30 2.28 -6.72
N GLY A 295 3.68 3.52 -6.40
CA GLY A 295 2.98 4.73 -6.83
C GLY A 295 3.18 5.09 -8.31
N ASP A 296 4.01 4.33 -9.00
CA ASP A 296 4.29 4.34 -10.43
C ASP A 296 3.57 3.21 -11.18
N LEU A 297 2.82 2.35 -10.48
CA LEU A 297 2.16 1.16 -11.04
C LEU A 297 0.63 1.16 -10.88
N GLY A 298 -0.01 2.32 -10.98
CA GLY A 298 -1.47 2.44 -11.10
C GLY A 298 -1.96 2.29 -12.55
N ILE A 299 -2.97 1.44 -12.79
CA ILE A 299 -3.46 1.12 -14.15
C ILE A 299 -4.31 2.23 -14.81
N ARG A 300 -4.41 3.40 -14.18
CA ARG A 300 -5.03 4.60 -14.74
C ARG A 300 -4.01 5.72 -14.76
N TYR A 301 -3.78 6.37 -13.62
CA TYR A 301 -2.88 7.53 -13.49
C TYR A 301 -1.47 7.27 -14.03
N ASN A 302 -0.96 6.04 -13.86
CA ASN A 302 0.39 5.65 -14.23
C ASN A 302 0.42 4.60 -15.36
N ALA A 303 -0.66 4.45 -16.12
CA ALA A 303 -0.71 3.53 -17.25
C ALA A 303 0.46 3.76 -18.24
N PRO A 304 0.85 5.02 -18.58
CA PRO A 304 2.03 5.28 -19.41
C PRO A 304 3.33 4.74 -18.79
N THR A 305 3.52 4.90 -17.49
CA THR A 305 4.72 4.42 -16.80
C THR A 305 4.83 2.89 -16.83
N ILE A 306 3.71 2.17 -16.66
CA ILE A 306 3.68 0.72 -16.79
C ILE A 306 4.03 0.29 -18.23
N TYR A 307 3.47 0.98 -19.22
CA TYR A 307 3.74 0.73 -20.64
C TYR A 307 5.22 0.93 -20.98
N ASP A 308 5.82 2.02 -20.49
CA ASP A 308 7.24 2.33 -20.68
C ASP A 308 8.14 1.26 -20.02
N PHE A 309 7.78 0.77 -18.83
CA PHE A 309 8.57 -0.27 -18.15
C PHE A 309 8.63 -1.60 -18.91
N ILE A 310 7.54 -2.00 -19.58
CA ILE A 310 7.52 -3.27 -20.30
C ILE A 310 7.92 -3.12 -21.76
N GLY A 311 7.78 -1.93 -22.34
CA GLY A 311 8.04 -1.64 -23.74
C GLY A 311 6.88 -2.03 -24.66
N GLY A 312 6.74 -1.28 -25.76
CA GLY A 312 5.62 -1.42 -26.70
C GLY A 312 5.51 -2.82 -27.31
N ASP A 313 6.63 -3.41 -27.74
CA ASP A 313 6.64 -4.73 -28.38
C ASP A 313 6.12 -5.83 -27.45
N VAL A 314 6.55 -5.82 -26.18
CA VAL A 314 6.11 -6.77 -25.16
C VAL A 314 4.64 -6.55 -24.81
N PHE A 315 4.22 -5.28 -24.69
CA PHE A 315 2.82 -4.94 -24.45
C PHE A 315 1.93 -5.49 -25.57
N PHE A 316 2.28 -5.25 -26.84
CA PHE A 316 1.51 -5.74 -27.98
C PHE A 316 1.51 -7.26 -28.08
N ALA A 317 2.63 -7.93 -27.82
CA ALA A 317 2.69 -9.38 -27.79
C ALA A 317 1.72 -9.96 -26.74
N ARG A 318 1.71 -9.40 -25.52
CA ARG A 318 0.78 -9.79 -24.44
C ARG A 318 -0.67 -9.49 -24.80
N LEU A 319 -0.93 -8.33 -25.40
CA LEU A 319 -2.27 -7.93 -25.82
C LEU A 319 -2.82 -8.85 -26.91
N ARG A 320 -2.02 -9.22 -27.92
CA ARG A 320 -2.42 -10.19 -28.96
C ARG A 320 -2.68 -11.58 -28.39
N ALA A 321 -1.87 -12.01 -27.43
CA ALA A 321 -2.11 -13.28 -26.73
C ALA A 321 -3.41 -13.25 -25.92
N ALA A 322 -3.80 -12.08 -25.38
CA ALA A 322 -5.00 -11.88 -24.59
C ALA A 322 -6.27 -11.69 -25.44
N ALA A 323 -6.13 -11.02 -26.59
CA ALA A 323 -7.19 -10.72 -27.52
C ALA A 323 -6.73 -11.04 -28.95
N PRO A 324 -6.80 -12.32 -29.38
CA PRO A 324 -6.40 -12.74 -30.72
C PRO A 324 -7.17 -12.00 -31.84
N SER A 325 -8.36 -11.48 -31.53
CA SER A 325 -9.19 -10.68 -32.43
C SER A 325 -8.56 -9.35 -32.87
N ILE A 326 -7.49 -8.90 -32.19
CA ILE A 326 -6.73 -7.70 -32.55
C ILE A 326 -5.73 -7.97 -33.69
N ASP A 327 -5.44 -9.24 -33.99
CA ASP A 327 -4.45 -9.58 -35.02
C ASP A 327 -4.91 -9.04 -36.40
N GLY A 328 -4.08 -8.19 -37.00
CA GLY A 328 -4.38 -7.50 -38.26
C GLY A 328 -5.15 -6.16 -38.16
N GLN A 329 -5.50 -5.68 -36.96
CA GLN A 329 -6.07 -4.34 -36.78
C GLN A 329 -5.01 -3.30 -36.41
N GLU A 330 -5.09 -2.10 -36.98
CA GLU A 330 -4.32 -0.94 -36.49
C GLU A 330 -4.91 -0.49 -35.14
N TYR A 331 -4.18 -0.77 -34.05
CA TYR A 331 -4.52 -0.31 -32.70
C TYR A 331 -3.35 0.46 -32.09
N ASP A 332 -3.55 1.75 -31.85
CA ASP A 332 -2.56 2.59 -31.18
C ASP A 332 -2.70 2.48 -29.66
N ALA A 333 -2.02 1.49 -29.09
CA ALA A 333 -1.98 1.27 -27.65
C ALA A 333 -1.42 2.48 -26.88
N ALA A 334 -0.43 3.18 -27.43
CA ALA A 334 0.20 4.31 -26.77
C ALA A 334 -0.79 5.49 -26.64
N GLN A 335 -1.54 5.78 -27.71
CA GLN A 335 -2.60 6.80 -27.68
C GLN A 335 -3.69 6.45 -26.66
N TYR A 336 -4.14 5.19 -26.62
CA TYR A 336 -5.16 4.76 -25.67
C TYR A 336 -4.68 4.82 -24.21
N ILE A 337 -3.44 4.40 -23.95
CA ILE A 337 -2.83 4.49 -22.62
C ILE A 337 -2.69 5.95 -22.17
N ALA A 338 -2.31 6.86 -23.07
CA ALA A 338 -2.31 8.29 -22.79
C ALA A 338 -3.72 8.81 -22.48
N TYR A 339 -4.75 8.33 -23.19
CA TYR A 339 -6.14 8.64 -22.90
C TYR A 339 -6.56 8.18 -21.49
N LEU A 340 -6.22 6.95 -21.07
CA LEU A 340 -6.55 6.42 -19.74
C LEU A 340 -5.99 7.29 -18.60
N SER A 341 -4.75 7.76 -18.73
CA SER A 341 -4.13 8.62 -17.70
C SER A 341 -4.80 9.99 -17.54
N ARG A 342 -5.47 10.47 -18.59
CA ARG A 342 -6.24 11.73 -18.58
C ARG A 342 -7.70 11.53 -18.19
N ASN A 343 -8.22 10.30 -18.34
CA ASN A 343 -9.61 9.94 -18.11
C ASN A 343 -9.69 8.81 -17.09
N VAL A 344 -9.25 9.07 -15.86
CA VAL A 344 -9.10 8.04 -14.80
C VAL A 344 -10.40 7.35 -14.38
N GLY A 345 -11.55 7.96 -14.68
CA GLY A 345 -12.89 7.39 -14.48
C GLY A 345 -13.36 6.47 -15.61
N HIS A 346 -12.60 6.34 -16.71
CA HIS A 346 -12.96 5.50 -17.85
C HIS A 346 -13.11 4.04 -17.43
N VAL A 347 -14.22 3.44 -17.85
CA VAL A 347 -14.54 2.03 -17.64
C VAL A 347 -14.46 1.35 -19.00
N PRO A 348 -13.74 0.22 -19.14
CA PRO A 348 -13.68 -0.50 -20.41
C PRO A 348 -15.08 -0.93 -20.87
N THR A 349 -15.33 -0.76 -22.16
CA THR A 349 -16.60 -1.07 -22.85
C THR A 349 -16.43 -2.07 -23.97
N THR A 350 -15.21 -2.27 -24.47
CA THR A 350 -14.90 -3.25 -25.53
C THR A 350 -13.92 -4.31 -25.03
N ASP A 351 -13.91 -5.47 -25.67
CA ASP A 351 -12.99 -6.57 -25.33
C ASP A 351 -11.52 -6.14 -25.39
N ILE A 352 -11.15 -5.26 -26.33
CA ILE A 352 -9.80 -4.72 -26.45
C ILE A 352 -9.44 -3.91 -25.21
N GLU A 353 -10.34 -3.03 -24.75
CA GLU A 353 -10.12 -2.19 -23.58
C GLU A 353 -9.97 -3.03 -22.31
N PHE A 354 -10.80 -4.06 -22.13
CA PHE A 354 -10.65 -5.00 -21.00
C PHE A 354 -9.31 -5.74 -21.02
N ASN A 355 -8.84 -6.15 -22.20
CA ASN A 355 -7.56 -6.84 -22.34
C ASN A 355 -6.37 -5.89 -22.12
N VAL A 356 -6.48 -4.62 -22.53
CA VAL A 356 -5.48 -3.59 -22.17
C VAL A 356 -5.37 -3.42 -20.66
N ASP A 357 -6.51 -3.31 -19.97
CA ASP A 357 -6.55 -3.25 -18.50
C ASP A 357 -5.91 -4.48 -17.85
N THR A 358 -6.14 -5.66 -18.43
CA THR A 358 -5.55 -6.92 -17.98
C THR A 358 -4.04 -6.93 -18.14
N VAL A 359 -3.51 -6.53 -19.31
CA VAL A 359 -2.06 -6.49 -19.57
C VAL A 359 -1.37 -5.46 -18.66
N LEU A 360 -1.98 -4.29 -18.45
CA LEU A 360 -1.47 -3.29 -17.51
C LEU A 360 -1.43 -3.84 -16.08
N ALA A 361 -2.51 -4.49 -15.64
CA ALA A 361 -2.58 -5.05 -14.28
C ALA A 361 -1.63 -6.23 -14.07
N GLU A 362 -1.49 -7.14 -15.04
CA GLU A 362 -0.51 -8.23 -15.02
C GLU A 362 0.91 -7.69 -14.85
N SER A 363 1.24 -6.64 -15.62
CA SER A 363 2.56 -6.01 -15.60
C SER A 363 2.81 -5.30 -14.28
N ALA A 364 1.84 -4.52 -13.79
CA ALA A 364 1.90 -3.85 -12.50
C ALA A 364 2.06 -4.86 -11.35
N ALA A 365 1.26 -5.92 -11.32
CA ALA A 365 1.34 -6.97 -10.30
C ALA A 365 2.71 -7.67 -10.31
N SER A 366 3.22 -8.06 -11.48
CA SER A 366 4.51 -8.75 -11.59
C SER A 366 5.67 -7.89 -11.08
N ILE A 367 5.74 -6.62 -11.52
CA ILE A 367 6.79 -5.69 -11.09
C ILE A 367 6.65 -5.39 -9.59
N ALA A 368 5.44 -5.16 -9.11
CA ALA A 368 5.20 -4.83 -7.70
C ALA A 368 5.59 -5.97 -6.77
N VAL A 369 5.20 -7.21 -7.07
CA VAL A 369 5.60 -8.36 -6.25
C VAL A 369 7.10 -8.63 -6.39
N GLN A 370 7.71 -8.41 -7.55
CA GLN A 370 9.16 -8.52 -7.71
C GLN A 370 9.92 -7.51 -6.84
N ARG A 371 9.47 -6.26 -6.76
CA ARG A 371 10.08 -5.22 -5.90
C ARG A 371 9.82 -5.49 -4.41
N HIS A 372 8.68 -6.09 -4.08
CA HIS A 372 8.33 -6.44 -2.70
C HIS A 372 9.10 -7.67 -2.18
N ALA A 373 9.26 -8.67 -3.04
CA ALA A 373 9.99 -9.89 -2.76
C ALA A 373 11.50 -9.64 -2.70
N GLY A 374 12.19 -10.53 -2.02
CA GLY A 374 13.64 -10.57 -2.03
C GLY A 374 14.22 -11.15 -3.31
N THR A 375 15.54 -11.12 -3.39
CA THR A 375 16.31 -11.76 -4.44
C THR A 375 17.39 -12.66 -3.84
N LEU A 376 17.78 -13.67 -4.60
CA LEU A 376 18.93 -14.52 -4.36
C LEU A 376 20.03 -14.21 -5.36
N ARG A 377 21.27 -14.30 -4.91
CA ARG A 377 22.44 -14.28 -5.79
C ARG A 377 23.43 -15.30 -5.31
N GLN A 378 24.18 -15.86 -6.25
CA GLN A 378 25.32 -16.69 -5.94
C GLN A 378 26.57 -15.80 -5.82
N GLU A 379 27.29 -15.94 -4.72
CA GLU A 379 28.58 -15.29 -4.50
C GLU A 379 29.65 -16.36 -4.22
N PHE A 380 30.90 -16.09 -4.60
CA PHE A 380 32.03 -16.96 -4.31
C PHE A 380 32.83 -16.39 -3.15
N THR A 381 33.04 -17.21 -2.12
CA THR A 381 33.85 -16.86 -0.95
C THR A 381 35.08 -17.77 -0.88
N VAL A 382 35.99 -17.47 0.04
CA VAL A 382 37.15 -18.33 0.33
C VAL A 382 36.78 -19.74 0.78
N VAL A 383 35.54 -19.96 1.23
CA VAL A 383 35.02 -21.26 1.69
C VAL A 383 34.14 -21.95 0.61
N GLY A 384 34.04 -21.37 -0.58
CA GLY A 384 33.24 -21.88 -1.70
C GLY A 384 32.04 -21.01 -2.05
N GLU A 385 31.12 -21.61 -2.81
CA GLU A 385 29.88 -20.98 -3.26
C GLU A 385 28.91 -20.75 -2.10
N VAL A 386 28.38 -19.53 -1.98
CA VAL A 386 27.35 -19.19 -1.01
C VAL A 386 26.17 -18.50 -1.69
N MET A 387 24.97 -18.75 -1.18
CA MET A 387 23.78 -18.04 -1.59
C MET A 387 23.58 -16.82 -0.71
N VAL A 388 23.44 -15.65 -1.32
CA VAL A 388 23.17 -14.39 -0.65
C VAL A 388 21.74 -13.95 -0.94
N GLN A 389 20.95 -13.79 0.11
CA GLN A 389 19.59 -13.28 0.04
C GLN A 389 19.55 -11.81 0.43
N HIS A 390 18.88 -11.01 -0.39
CA HIS A 390 18.47 -9.65 -0.05
C HIS A 390 16.94 -9.59 0.01
N GLY A 391 16.39 -9.00 1.07
CA GLY A 391 14.94 -8.81 1.20
C GLY A 391 14.16 -10.08 1.60
N LYS A 392 12.83 -10.00 1.46
CA LYS A 392 11.88 -10.97 2.06
C LYS A 392 11.73 -12.21 1.19
N ASN A 393 11.92 -13.38 1.79
CA ASN A 393 11.62 -14.63 1.11
C ASN A 393 10.11 -14.89 1.10
N LEU A 394 9.47 -14.79 -0.06
CA LEU A 394 8.04 -15.09 -0.23
C LEU A 394 7.78 -16.45 -0.88
N VAL A 395 8.82 -17.22 -1.24
CA VAL A 395 8.69 -18.57 -1.81
C VAL A 395 7.76 -19.49 -0.98
N PRO A 396 7.85 -19.56 0.37
CA PRO A 396 7.02 -20.46 1.17
C PRO A 396 5.63 -19.90 1.51
N THR A 397 5.22 -18.78 0.89
CA THR A 397 3.90 -18.17 1.14
C THR A 397 2.79 -19.17 0.79
N LYS A 398 1.86 -19.38 1.72
CA LYS A 398 0.77 -20.35 1.55
C LYS A 398 -0.36 -19.82 0.68
N ASN A 399 -0.65 -18.52 0.74
CA ASN A 399 -1.81 -17.93 0.06
C ASN A 399 -1.43 -16.68 -0.75
N LEU A 400 -2.05 -16.50 -1.91
CA LEU A 400 -1.94 -15.30 -2.74
C LEU A 400 -3.35 -14.80 -3.06
N ILE A 401 -3.63 -13.55 -2.72
CA ILE A 401 -4.97 -12.97 -2.78
C ILE A 401 -4.96 -11.75 -3.70
N GLY A 402 -5.86 -11.71 -4.68
CA GLY A 402 -6.09 -10.54 -5.53
C GLY A 402 -7.26 -9.72 -5.03
N THR A 403 -7.07 -8.42 -4.84
CA THR A 403 -8.14 -7.47 -4.51
C THR A 403 -7.98 -6.18 -5.31
N GLY A 404 -9.07 -5.46 -5.53
CA GLY A 404 -9.08 -4.27 -6.38
C GLY A 404 -10.17 -4.31 -7.44
N GLY A 405 -10.41 -3.16 -8.08
CA GLY A 405 -11.42 -3.05 -9.13
C GLY A 405 -11.18 -4.03 -10.28
N ILE A 406 -9.90 -4.24 -10.66
CA ILE A 406 -9.55 -5.15 -11.75
C ILE A 406 -9.87 -6.62 -11.43
N PHE A 407 -9.74 -7.04 -10.17
CA PHE A 407 -10.04 -8.42 -9.78
C PHE A 407 -11.54 -8.72 -9.70
N LYS A 408 -12.33 -7.68 -9.46
CA LYS A 408 -13.79 -7.76 -9.33
C LYS A 408 -14.52 -7.56 -10.65
N TYR A 409 -14.14 -6.56 -11.43
CA TYR A 409 -14.83 -6.12 -12.64
C TYR A 409 -14.08 -6.45 -13.93
N GLY A 410 -12.79 -6.80 -13.85
CA GLY A 410 -11.97 -7.10 -15.01
C GLY A 410 -12.18 -8.51 -15.55
N LEU A 411 -11.60 -8.75 -16.73
CA LEU A 411 -11.55 -10.07 -17.35
C LEU A 411 -10.34 -10.86 -16.83
N HIS A 412 -10.52 -12.17 -16.74
CA HIS A 412 -9.45 -13.12 -16.41
C HIS A 412 -8.54 -12.76 -15.21
N PRO A 413 -9.09 -12.44 -14.03
CA PRO A 413 -8.32 -11.98 -12.87
C PRO A 413 -7.23 -12.98 -12.40
N GLU A 414 -7.44 -14.26 -12.64
CA GLU A 414 -6.47 -15.34 -12.46
C GLU A 414 -5.16 -15.11 -13.22
N ARG A 415 -5.17 -14.50 -14.41
CA ARG A 415 -3.94 -14.19 -15.15
C ARG A 415 -3.08 -13.15 -14.43
N ILE A 416 -3.73 -12.16 -13.83
CA ILE A 416 -3.07 -11.12 -13.02
C ILE A 416 -2.41 -11.75 -11.78
N LEU A 417 -3.07 -12.72 -11.13
CA LEU A 417 -2.47 -13.44 -10.01
C LEU A 417 -1.29 -14.31 -10.45
N LYS A 418 -1.38 -14.95 -11.62
CA LYS A 418 -0.29 -15.77 -12.16
C LYS A 418 0.98 -14.96 -12.37
N SER A 419 0.88 -13.69 -12.78
CA SER A 419 2.06 -12.83 -12.99
C SER A 419 2.80 -12.47 -11.70
N ALA A 420 2.16 -12.60 -10.53
CA ALA A 420 2.75 -12.40 -9.22
C ALA A 420 3.57 -13.60 -8.72
N LEU A 421 3.55 -14.73 -9.42
CA LEU A 421 4.29 -15.94 -9.02
C LEU A 421 5.77 -15.90 -9.42
N PHE A 422 6.51 -16.84 -8.83
CA PHE A 422 7.86 -17.22 -9.24
C PHE A 422 7.89 -17.58 -10.73
N ASP A 423 8.93 -17.11 -11.41
CA ASP A 423 9.19 -17.36 -12.82
C ASP A 423 10.51 -18.12 -12.94
N ALA A 424 10.50 -19.24 -13.65
CA ALA A 424 11.69 -20.06 -13.87
C ALA A 424 12.75 -19.32 -14.71
N GLU A 425 12.35 -18.38 -15.56
CA GLU A 425 13.25 -17.51 -16.32
C GLU A 425 13.91 -16.44 -15.44
N ALA A 426 13.37 -16.21 -14.23
CA ALA A 426 13.93 -15.33 -13.21
C ALA A 426 14.22 -16.09 -11.90
N PRO A 427 15.15 -17.08 -11.92
CA PRO A 427 15.34 -18.03 -10.82
C PRO A 427 15.84 -17.38 -9.52
N TRP A 428 16.38 -16.17 -9.63
CA TRP A 428 16.88 -15.35 -8.53
C TRP A 428 15.77 -14.59 -7.79
N SER A 429 14.52 -14.65 -8.25
CA SER A 429 13.39 -13.99 -7.59
C SER A 429 12.84 -14.85 -6.45
N LEU A 430 12.58 -14.24 -5.29
CA LEU A 430 11.93 -14.91 -4.15
C LEU A 430 10.40 -14.69 -4.14
N LYS A 431 9.79 -14.58 -5.32
CA LYS A 431 8.32 -14.51 -5.46
C LYS A 431 7.64 -15.81 -4.97
N PRO A 432 6.36 -15.77 -4.58
CA PRO A 432 5.60 -16.96 -4.19
C PRO A 432 5.66 -18.05 -5.27
N LYS A 433 5.98 -19.29 -4.88
CA LYS A 433 6.16 -20.38 -5.84
C LYS A 433 4.89 -21.19 -6.09
N ASN A 434 4.27 -21.72 -5.03
CA ASN A 434 3.08 -22.56 -5.13
C ASN A 434 2.00 -22.19 -4.09
N PRO A 435 1.52 -20.93 -4.04
CA PRO A 435 0.47 -20.55 -3.11
C PRO A 435 -0.91 -21.06 -3.58
N GLN A 436 -1.82 -21.28 -2.64
CA GLN A 436 -3.25 -21.28 -2.93
C GLN A 436 -3.68 -19.88 -3.34
N THR A 437 -4.53 -19.76 -4.35
CA THR A 437 -4.95 -18.46 -4.87
C THR A 437 -6.40 -18.13 -4.54
N TYR A 438 -6.64 -16.86 -4.22
CA TYR A 438 -7.97 -16.33 -3.89
C TYR A 438 -8.21 -15.01 -4.61
N ILE A 439 -9.46 -14.75 -4.97
CA ILE A 439 -9.91 -13.49 -5.54
C ILE A 439 -10.98 -12.89 -4.63
N ASP A 440 -10.77 -11.65 -4.23
CA ASP A 440 -11.77 -10.84 -3.56
C ASP A 440 -12.78 -10.30 -4.59
N ARG A 441 -13.78 -11.13 -4.93
CA ARG A 441 -14.87 -10.79 -5.86
C ARG A 441 -15.82 -9.72 -5.30
N GLU A 442 -15.77 -9.51 -3.99
CA GLU A 442 -16.61 -8.53 -3.31
C GLU A 442 -15.95 -7.14 -3.27
N TYR A 443 -14.62 -7.09 -3.39
CA TYR A 443 -13.78 -5.94 -3.10
C TYR A 443 -13.99 -5.49 -1.65
N MET A 444 -13.89 -6.44 -0.73
CA MET A 444 -14.23 -6.29 0.69
C MET A 444 -13.03 -6.08 1.62
N LEU A 445 -11.78 -6.32 1.18
CA LEU A 445 -10.65 -6.38 2.11
C LEU A 445 -10.43 -5.09 2.91
N TYR A 446 -10.69 -3.90 2.35
CA TYR A 446 -10.64 -2.66 3.14
C TYR A 446 -11.67 -2.70 4.28
N GLY A 447 -12.88 -3.21 4.02
CA GLY A 447 -13.97 -3.30 4.98
C GLY A 447 -13.68 -4.31 6.08
N ILE A 448 -13.09 -5.46 5.73
CA ILE A 448 -12.59 -6.43 6.71
C ILE A 448 -11.57 -5.77 7.65
N GLY A 449 -10.69 -4.93 7.09
CA GLY A 449 -9.72 -4.15 7.85
C GLY A 449 -10.35 -3.16 8.81
N LEU A 450 -11.38 -2.46 8.36
CA LEU A 450 -12.15 -1.52 9.18
C LEU A 450 -12.85 -2.19 10.36
N LEU A 451 -13.32 -3.43 10.17
CA LEU A 451 -13.94 -4.23 11.23
C LEU A 451 -12.93 -4.95 12.14
N ALA A 452 -11.64 -4.98 11.79
CA ALA A 452 -10.66 -5.83 12.45
C ALA A 452 -10.38 -5.45 13.91
N GLU A 453 -10.63 -4.20 14.31
CA GLU A 453 -10.40 -3.73 15.68
C GLU A 453 -11.60 -4.05 16.59
N ASP A 454 -12.81 -3.68 16.15
CA ASP A 454 -14.02 -3.79 16.96
C ASP A 454 -14.72 -5.15 16.84
N PHE A 455 -14.61 -5.81 15.68
CA PHE A 455 -15.28 -7.08 15.38
C PHE A 455 -14.36 -8.13 14.71
N PRO A 456 -13.15 -8.40 15.24
CA PRO A 456 -12.15 -9.21 14.54
C PRO A 456 -12.61 -10.62 14.16
N VAL A 457 -13.36 -11.30 15.05
CA VAL A 457 -13.83 -12.67 14.79
C VAL A 457 -14.87 -12.69 13.67
N HIS A 458 -15.83 -11.76 13.67
CA HIS A 458 -16.84 -11.66 12.63
C HIS A 458 -16.22 -11.22 11.29
N ALA A 459 -15.31 -10.24 11.33
CA ALA A 459 -14.56 -9.79 10.16
C ALA A 459 -13.81 -10.95 9.50
N LEU A 460 -13.11 -11.76 10.30
CA LEU A 460 -12.38 -12.93 9.80
C LEU A 460 -13.32 -13.97 9.16
N ARG A 461 -14.46 -14.27 9.79
CA ARG A 461 -15.44 -15.22 9.25
C ARG A 461 -16.09 -14.74 7.96
N ILE A 462 -16.47 -13.46 7.91
CA ILE A 462 -16.96 -12.82 6.67
C ILE A 462 -15.88 -12.93 5.58
N ALA A 463 -14.63 -12.59 5.89
CA ALA A 463 -13.54 -12.66 4.92
C ALA A 463 -13.37 -14.08 4.36
N LYS A 464 -13.33 -15.10 5.22
CA LYS A 464 -13.24 -16.51 4.78
C LYS A 464 -14.45 -16.98 3.97
N LYS A 465 -15.64 -16.49 4.30
CA LYS A 465 -16.89 -16.86 3.62
C LYS A 465 -16.97 -16.33 2.19
N TYR A 466 -16.44 -15.14 1.94
CA TYR A 466 -16.55 -14.46 0.65
C TYR A 466 -15.26 -14.45 -0.18
N LEU A 467 -14.10 -14.82 0.39
CA LEU A 467 -12.88 -15.02 -0.39
C LEU A 467 -13.04 -16.23 -1.30
N ALA A 468 -13.13 -15.98 -2.61
CA ALA A 468 -13.31 -17.03 -3.59
C ALA A 468 -11.95 -17.67 -3.92
N GLN A 469 -11.77 -18.93 -3.53
CA GLN A 469 -10.62 -19.71 -3.99
C GLN A 469 -10.70 -19.85 -5.52
N THR A 470 -9.56 -19.66 -6.19
CA THR A 470 -9.44 -19.82 -7.64
C THR A 470 -8.35 -20.83 -7.97
N SER A 471 -8.38 -21.36 -9.19
CA SER A 471 -7.31 -22.19 -9.73
C SER A 471 -6.62 -21.42 -10.84
N LEU A 472 -5.30 -21.28 -10.76
CA LEU A 472 -4.53 -20.77 -11.88
C LEU A 472 -4.49 -21.89 -12.92
N GLN A 473 -5.25 -21.75 -14.01
CA GLN A 473 -5.15 -22.70 -15.11
C GLN A 473 -3.72 -22.64 -15.70
N PRO A 474 -3.16 -23.81 -16.09
CA PRO A 474 -1.80 -23.92 -16.63
C PRO A 474 -1.56 -23.02 -17.84
#